data_AF-A0A7J3XVF2-F1
#
_entry.id   AF-A0A7J3XVF2-F1
#
_cell.length_a   1.000
_cell.length_b   1.000
_cell.length_c   1.000
_cell.angle_alpha   90.00
_cell.angle_beta   90.00
_cell.angle_gamma   90.00
#
_symmetry.space_group_name_H-M   'P 1'
#
loop_
_entity.id
_entity.type
_entity.pdbx_description
1 polymer ?
#
loop_
_entity_poly.entity_id
_entity_poly.type
_entity_poly.pdbx_seq_one_letter_code
_entity_poly.pdbx_strand_id
1 'polypeptide(L)'
;MPKALRASTLSRPEGHKEGLGRAQRQIACIGPAGRRLVRFACIRHGVADAAGRTGMGCVMGSKNLWAIAARGTMELPVKHPEKLMEVFEKHYKQVTGRKGYWATRVYGTLIRLNITRTQGFEGGRNHQCNMMPELGEEVDAEVFIQRYEYGKLGCFNCPVFCKHLWRIKDGPYAGLEGAGLEYSLKVLKADG
;
A
#
# COMPACT_ATOMS: atom_id res chain seq x y z
N MET A 1 19.00 -13.38 27.88
CA MET A 1 19.20 -13.19 26.43
C MET A 1 17.82 -12.97 25.77
N PRO A 2 17.48 -11.75 25.34
CA PRO A 2 16.13 -11.46 24.85
C PRO A 2 15.90 -12.08 23.46
N LYS A 3 14.74 -12.73 23.31
CA LYS A 3 14.29 -13.43 22.10
C LYS A 3 14.31 -12.49 20.89
N ALA A 4 14.98 -12.92 19.83
CA ALA A 4 15.09 -12.21 18.56
C ALA A 4 13.71 -11.82 18.00
N LEU A 5 13.53 -10.51 17.77
CA LEU A 5 12.40 -9.89 17.11
C LEU A 5 12.15 -10.49 15.72
N ARG A 6 11.20 -11.43 15.62
CA ARG A 6 10.59 -11.84 14.35
C ARG A 6 9.57 -10.78 13.90
N ALA A 7 10.04 -9.61 13.49
CA ALA A 7 9.18 -8.57 12.93
C ALA A 7 8.85 -8.89 11.47
N SER A 8 7.62 -9.33 11.20
CA SER A 8 7.05 -9.32 9.86
C SER A 8 6.69 -7.86 9.51
N THR A 9 6.90 -7.42 8.27
CA THR A 9 6.60 -6.05 7.82
C THR A 9 5.12 -5.68 7.86
N LEU A 10 4.24 -6.68 8.05
CA LEU A 10 2.80 -6.51 8.23
C LEU A 10 2.43 -6.26 9.70
N SER A 11 3.23 -6.76 10.64
CA SER A 11 3.13 -6.30 12.01
C SER A 11 3.58 -4.84 12.05
N ARG A 12 2.63 -3.92 12.26
CA ARG A 12 2.92 -2.56 12.74
C ARG A 12 4.08 -2.69 13.74
N PRO A 13 5.28 -2.12 13.51
CA PRO A 13 6.51 -2.57 14.16
C PRO A 13 6.32 -2.73 15.67
N GLU A 14 6.07 -3.97 16.11
CA GLU A 14 5.60 -4.26 17.47
C GLU A 14 6.76 -4.23 18.49
N GLY A 15 7.98 -4.04 18.02
CA GLY A 15 9.21 -4.01 18.81
C GLY A 15 9.68 -2.65 19.33
N HIS A 16 8.96 -1.55 19.08
CA HIS A 16 9.33 -0.22 19.61
C HIS A 16 8.36 0.25 20.71
N LYS A 17 8.05 -0.63 21.67
CA LYS A 17 7.03 -0.35 22.71
C LYS A 17 7.54 0.42 23.94
N GLU A 18 8.85 0.68 24.12
CA GLU A 18 9.33 1.16 25.43
C GLU A 18 10.20 2.44 25.46
N GLY A 19 10.34 3.20 24.37
CA GLY A 19 11.23 4.40 24.42
C GLY A 19 10.83 5.64 23.64
N LEU A 20 9.84 5.59 22.76
CA LEU A 20 9.63 6.66 21.79
C LEU A 20 8.12 6.97 21.63
N GLY A 21 7.64 8.05 22.28
CA GLY A 21 6.23 8.51 22.31
C GLY A 21 5.48 8.48 20.98
N ARG A 22 4.49 7.60 20.86
CA ARG A 22 4.05 6.91 19.63
C ARG A 22 3.30 7.73 18.57
N ALA A 23 2.81 8.93 18.87
CA ALA A 23 1.74 9.56 18.08
C ALA A 23 2.20 10.45 16.91
N GLN A 24 3.48 10.82 16.81
CA GLN A 24 3.94 11.84 15.85
C GLN A 24 5.16 11.44 14.99
N ARG A 25 5.59 10.17 15.03
CA ARG A 25 6.74 9.69 14.25
C ARG A 25 6.29 8.93 13.01
N GLN A 26 6.87 9.28 11.87
CA GLN A 26 6.78 8.55 10.61
C GLN A 26 8.02 7.67 10.46
N ILE A 27 7.85 6.41 10.07
CA ILE A 27 8.93 5.42 9.98
C ILE A 27 8.96 4.81 8.60
N ALA A 28 10.13 4.79 7.96
CA ALA A 28 10.43 3.98 6.79
C ALA A 28 11.37 2.84 7.19
N CYS A 29 11.05 1.60 6.86
CA CYS A 29 11.81 0.44 7.33
C CYS A 29 11.93 -0.68 6.30
N ILE A 30 12.87 -1.59 6.53
CA ILE A 30 13.02 -2.83 5.76
C ILE A 30 12.62 -4.05 6.59
N GLY A 31 12.05 -5.03 5.90
CA GLY A 31 11.75 -6.34 6.46
C GLY A 31 12.91 -7.32 6.42
N PRO A 32 12.63 -8.59 6.78
CA PRO A 32 13.61 -9.67 6.68
C PRO A 32 14.21 -9.83 5.27
N ALA A 33 13.44 -9.53 4.21
CA ALA A 33 13.94 -9.55 2.83
C ALA A 33 15.08 -8.55 2.60
N GLY A 34 14.96 -7.32 3.10
CA GLY A 34 16.02 -6.31 2.99
C GLY A 34 17.25 -6.70 3.80
N ARG A 35 17.06 -7.21 5.02
CA ARG A 35 18.16 -7.68 5.89
C ARG A 35 18.93 -8.87 5.32
N ARG A 36 18.28 -9.66 4.46
CA ARG A 36 18.88 -10.79 3.73
C ARG A 36 19.28 -10.46 2.30
N LEU A 37 19.36 -9.17 1.95
CA LEU A 37 19.83 -8.69 0.65
C LEU A 37 19.06 -9.27 -0.55
N VAL A 38 17.76 -9.51 -0.39
CA VAL A 38 16.90 -9.92 -1.51
C VAL A 38 16.87 -8.79 -2.54
N ARG A 39 17.28 -9.08 -3.78
CA ARG A 39 17.48 -8.08 -4.86
C ARG A 39 16.25 -7.20 -5.15
N PHE A 40 15.06 -7.66 -4.84
CA PHE A 40 13.79 -6.94 -5.00
C PHE A 40 13.14 -6.52 -3.67
N ALA A 41 13.91 -6.50 -2.56
CA ALA A 41 13.41 -6.05 -1.28
C ALA A 41 12.95 -4.58 -1.34
N CYS A 42 11.80 -4.30 -0.73
CA CYS A 42 11.21 -2.98 -0.65
C CYS A 42 11.54 -2.27 0.67
N ILE A 43 11.35 -0.96 0.68
CA ILE A 43 11.22 -0.15 1.90
C ILE A 43 9.73 0.10 2.13
N ARG A 44 9.25 -0.14 3.34
CA ARG A 44 7.85 0.04 3.74
C ARG A 44 7.70 1.29 4.60
N HIS A 45 6.57 1.96 4.45
CA HIS A 45 6.18 3.11 5.25
C HIS A 45 4.69 3.01 5.63
N GLY A 46 4.36 3.35 6.87
CA GLY A 46 2.99 3.25 7.37
C GLY A 46 2.40 1.84 7.20
N VAL A 47 1.10 1.75 6.96
CA VAL A 47 0.39 0.47 6.81
C VAL A 47 0.37 -0.06 5.38
N ALA A 48 0.47 0.83 4.38
CA ALA A 48 0.19 0.50 2.97
C ALA A 48 1.26 0.99 1.99
N ASP A 49 2.18 1.87 2.40
CA ASP A 49 3.10 2.50 1.45
C ASP A 49 4.38 1.68 1.28
N ALA A 50 4.89 1.65 0.04
CA ALA A 50 6.10 0.93 -0.32
C ALA A 50 6.91 1.65 -1.41
N ALA A 51 8.21 1.82 -1.16
CA ALA A 51 9.18 1.96 -2.24
C ALA A 51 9.53 0.54 -2.73
N GLY A 52 8.70 0.03 -3.65
CA GLY A 52 8.56 -1.40 -3.93
C GLY A 52 9.51 -1.99 -4.97
N ARG A 53 10.15 -1.16 -5.80
CA ARG A 53 10.94 -1.61 -6.97
C ARG A 53 12.42 -1.31 -6.79
N THR A 54 13.21 -1.76 -7.77
CA THR A 54 14.66 -1.49 -7.92
C THR A 54 15.56 -1.90 -6.75
N GLY A 55 15.03 -2.65 -5.77
CA GLY A 55 15.82 -3.24 -4.69
C GLY A 55 16.30 -2.25 -3.64
N MET A 56 15.64 -1.10 -3.47
CA MET A 56 16.08 -0.10 -2.48
C MET A 56 16.12 -0.64 -1.04
N GLY A 57 15.27 -1.61 -0.71
CA GLY A 57 15.36 -2.30 0.58
C GLY A 57 16.61 -3.18 0.74
N CYS A 58 17.15 -3.71 -0.36
CA CYS A 58 18.43 -4.44 -0.36
C CYS A 58 19.60 -3.48 -0.10
N VAL A 59 19.61 -2.32 -0.79
CA VAL A 59 20.63 -1.28 -0.61
C VAL A 59 20.63 -0.74 0.82
N MET A 60 19.45 -0.55 1.41
CA MET A 60 19.33 -0.14 2.81
C MET A 60 19.85 -1.23 3.77
N GLY A 61 19.55 -2.50 3.49
CA GLY A 61 20.03 -3.65 4.24
C GLY A 61 21.55 -3.86 4.19
N SER A 62 22.18 -3.64 3.03
CA SER A 62 23.64 -3.79 2.86
C SER A 62 24.45 -2.77 3.66
N LYS A 63 23.80 -1.67 4.07
CA LYS A 63 24.37 -0.64 4.95
C LYS A 63 24.07 -0.90 6.43
N ASN A 64 23.52 -2.06 6.79
CA ASN A 64 23.05 -2.39 8.13
C ASN A 64 22.03 -1.37 8.69
N LEU A 65 21.30 -0.68 7.82
CA LEU A 65 20.28 0.30 8.21
C LEU A 65 18.90 -0.35 8.18
N TRP A 66 18.19 -0.39 9.31
CA TRP A 66 16.92 -1.11 9.40
C TRP A 66 15.68 -0.23 9.29
N ALA A 67 15.77 1.00 9.79
CA ALA A 67 14.69 1.96 9.76
C ALA A 67 15.24 3.40 9.85
N ILE A 68 14.48 4.34 9.30
CA ILE A 68 14.63 5.77 9.52
C ILE A 68 13.32 6.25 10.14
N ALA A 69 13.40 6.94 11.26
CA ALA A 69 12.25 7.53 11.94
C ALA A 69 12.39 9.06 11.94
N ALA A 70 11.32 9.76 11.57
CA ALA A 70 11.27 11.22 11.53
C ALA A 70 10.05 11.75 12.29
N ARG A 71 10.21 12.88 12.99
CA ARG A 71 9.13 13.68 13.56
C ARG A 71 9.43 15.13 13.28
N GLY A 72 8.50 15.81 12.62
CA GLY A 72 8.55 17.26 12.41
C GLY A 72 7.45 17.92 13.22
N THR A 73 7.80 18.97 13.97
CA THR A 73 6.86 19.88 14.63
C THR A 73 7.13 21.33 14.26
N MET A 74 8.05 21.56 13.33
CA MET A 74 8.42 22.88 12.85
C MET A 74 7.41 23.34 11.81
N GLU A 75 7.20 24.65 11.77
CA GLU A 75 6.45 25.28 10.68
C GLU A 75 7.26 25.24 9.38
N LEU A 76 6.56 25.13 8.26
CA LEU A 76 7.15 25.24 6.92
C LEU A 76 6.87 26.65 6.41
N PRO A 77 7.88 27.55 6.31
CA PRO A 77 7.65 28.90 5.84
C PRO A 77 7.22 28.90 4.37
N VAL A 78 6.07 29.52 4.09
CA VAL A 78 5.53 29.65 2.73
C VAL A 78 5.62 31.11 2.31
N LYS A 79 6.33 31.39 1.21
CA LYS A 79 6.57 32.77 0.73
C LYS A 79 5.28 33.52 0.39
N HIS A 80 4.26 32.82 -0.12
CA HIS A 80 2.98 33.38 -0.54
C HIS A 80 1.81 32.47 -0.10
N PRO A 81 1.38 32.53 1.17
CA PRO A 81 0.39 31.59 1.72
C PRO A 81 -0.98 31.68 1.02
N GLU A 82 -1.45 32.89 0.71
CA GLU A 82 -2.73 33.09 0.01
C GLU A 82 -2.74 32.46 -1.39
N LYS A 83 -1.65 32.66 -2.15
CA LYS A 83 -1.49 32.05 -3.48
C LYS A 83 -1.42 30.52 -3.41
N LEU A 84 -0.79 29.97 -2.36
CA LEU A 84 -0.76 28.52 -2.15
C LEU A 84 -2.18 27.98 -1.94
N MET A 85 -3.00 28.67 -1.14
CA MET A 85 -4.39 28.28 -0.89
C MET A 85 -5.24 28.38 -2.16
N GLU A 86 -5.10 29.44 -2.95
CA GLU A 86 -5.79 29.58 -4.24
C GLU A 86 -5.47 28.41 -5.20
N VAL A 87 -4.18 28.08 -5.33
CA VAL A 87 -3.72 26.96 -6.18
C VAL A 87 -4.20 25.62 -5.64
N PHE A 88 -4.18 25.43 -4.31
CA PHE A 88 -4.71 24.23 -3.67
C PHE A 88 -6.19 24.07 -3.97
N GLU A 89 -7.02 25.09 -3.76
CA GLU A 89 -8.46 25.03 -4.02
C GLU A 89 -8.77 24.75 -5.48
N LYS A 90 -8.05 25.39 -6.41
CA LYS A 90 -8.18 25.14 -7.84
C LYS A 90 -7.91 23.68 -8.16
N HIS A 91 -6.79 23.12 -7.70
CA HIS A 91 -6.45 21.71 -7.95
C HIS A 91 -7.37 20.73 -7.22
N TYR A 92 -7.79 21.05 -6.00
CA TYR A 92 -8.75 20.25 -5.26
C TYR A 92 -10.06 20.11 -6.03
N LYS A 93 -10.61 21.22 -6.55
CA LYS A 93 -11.81 21.22 -7.40
C LYS A 93 -11.58 20.44 -8.69
N GLN A 94 -10.42 20.62 -9.34
CA GLN A 94 -10.09 19.90 -10.57
C GLN A 94 -10.00 18.38 -10.38
N VAL A 95 -9.42 17.93 -9.27
CA VAL A 95 -9.30 16.50 -8.95
C VAL A 95 -10.66 15.94 -8.57
N THR A 96 -11.34 16.55 -7.60
CA THR A 96 -12.59 16.02 -7.03
C THR A 96 -13.80 16.15 -7.98
N GLY A 97 -13.76 17.09 -8.93
CA GLY A 97 -14.81 17.29 -9.93
C GLY A 97 -14.80 16.31 -11.10
N ARG A 98 -13.79 15.43 -11.23
CA ARG A 98 -13.68 14.48 -12.35
C ARG A 98 -14.33 13.14 -12.04
N LYS A 99 -14.94 12.50 -13.05
CA LYS A 99 -15.49 11.12 -12.93
C LYS A 99 -14.43 10.10 -12.47
N GLY A 100 -13.19 10.24 -12.96
CA GLY A 100 -12.08 9.37 -12.59
C GLY A 100 -11.72 9.42 -11.09
N TYR A 101 -11.97 10.56 -10.42
CA TYR A 101 -11.80 10.65 -8.97
C TYR A 101 -12.78 9.76 -8.23
N TRP A 102 -14.07 9.78 -8.61
CA TRP A 102 -15.09 8.94 -7.99
C TRP A 102 -14.82 7.45 -8.22
N ALA A 103 -14.42 7.07 -9.44
CA ALA A 103 -14.03 5.69 -9.73
C ALA A 103 -12.83 5.25 -8.87
N THR A 104 -11.77 6.07 -8.78
CA THR A 104 -10.58 5.74 -7.97
C THR A 104 -10.88 5.72 -6.47
N ARG A 105 -11.80 6.58 -6.00
CA ARG A 105 -12.22 6.60 -4.60
C ARG A 105 -12.94 5.30 -4.22
N VAL A 106 -13.79 4.76 -5.10
CA VAL A 106 -14.52 3.51 -4.87
C VAL A 106 -13.61 2.30 -5.06
N TYR A 107 -12.90 2.22 -6.17
CA TYR A 107 -12.19 1.01 -6.59
C TYR A 107 -10.68 1.01 -6.32
N GLY A 108 -10.12 2.12 -5.82
CA GLY A 108 -8.67 2.27 -5.73
C GLY A 108 -8.00 2.04 -7.08
N THR A 109 -6.86 1.37 -7.09
CA THR A 109 -6.24 0.91 -8.35
C THR A 109 -6.88 -0.37 -8.90
N LEU A 110 -7.72 -1.06 -8.12
CA LEU A 110 -8.38 -2.30 -8.53
C LEU A 110 -9.32 -2.09 -9.72
N ILE A 111 -9.75 -0.86 -10.00
CA ILE A 111 -10.48 -0.52 -11.25
C ILE A 111 -9.75 -1.03 -12.52
N ARG A 112 -8.42 -1.14 -12.46
CA ARG A 112 -7.62 -1.69 -13.56
C ARG A 112 -7.88 -3.17 -13.79
N LEU A 113 -8.36 -3.95 -12.81
CA LEU A 113 -8.77 -5.34 -13.01
C LEU A 113 -9.87 -5.40 -14.06
N ASN A 114 -10.93 -4.61 -13.86
CA ASN A 114 -12.10 -4.59 -14.73
C ASN A 114 -11.73 -4.12 -16.15
N ILE A 115 -10.84 -3.14 -16.27
CA ILE A 115 -10.38 -2.61 -17.57
C ILE A 115 -9.43 -3.60 -18.27
N THR A 116 -8.41 -4.10 -17.57
CA THR A 116 -7.38 -4.94 -18.21
C THR A 116 -7.90 -6.33 -18.55
N ARG A 117 -8.88 -6.85 -17.80
CA ARG A 117 -9.54 -8.12 -18.12
C ARG A 117 -10.34 -8.02 -19.41
N THR A 118 -11.23 -7.03 -19.52
CA THR A 118 -12.05 -6.83 -20.74
C THR A 118 -11.22 -6.56 -22.00
N GLN A 119 -10.00 -6.04 -21.85
CA GLN A 119 -9.06 -5.80 -22.95
C GLN A 119 -8.07 -6.95 -23.22
N GLY A 120 -8.07 -8.00 -22.39
CA GLY A 120 -7.12 -9.11 -22.53
C GLY A 120 -5.67 -8.71 -22.22
N PHE A 121 -5.45 -7.93 -21.16
CA PHE A 121 -4.14 -7.49 -20.66
C PHE A 121 -3.84 -7.96 -19.22
N GLU A 122 -4.54 -8.97 -18.73
CA GLU A 122 -4.38 -9.41 -17.34
C GLU A 122 -3.07 -10.16 -17.09
N GLY A 123 -2.54 -10.85 -18.11
CA GLY A 123 -1.28 -11.61 -18.01
C GLY A 123 -1.36 -12.74 -17.00
N GLY A 124 -1.60 -13.96 -17.47
CA GLY A 124 -1.59 -15.18 -16.65
C GLY A 124 -0.39 -16.06 -16.94
N ARG A 125 -0.06 -16.94 -15.99
CA ARG A 125 0.96 -18.01 -16.18
C ARG A 125 2.29 -17.47 -16.74
N ASN A 126 2.85 -16.46 -16.07
CA ASN A 126 4.06 -15.77 -16.55
C ASN A 126 3.90 -15.19 -17.98
N HIS A 127 2.78 -14.51 -18.24
CA HIS A 127 2.42 -13.92 -19.53
C HIS A 127 2.26 -14.91 -20.69
N GLN A 128 2.10 -16.21 -20.44
CA GLN A 128 1.78 -17.19 -21.47
C GLN A 128 0.33 -17.07 -21.97
N CYS A 129 -0.55 -16.53 -21.13
CA CYS A 129 -1.90 -16.17 -21.53
C CYS A 129 -2.20 -14.73 -21.14
N ASN A 130 -3.19 -14.15 -21.80
CA ASN A 130 -3.58 -12.76 -21.63
C ASN A 130 -4.82 -12.60 -20.72
N MET A 131 -5.43 -13.72 -20.33
CA MET A 131 -6.54 -13.86 -19.39
C MET A 131 -6.50 -15.25 -18.73
N MET A 132 -6.99 -15.36 -17.50
CA MET A 132 -7.18 -16.63 -16.78
C MET A 132 -8.69 -16.84 -16.52
N PRO A 133 -9.45 -17.40 -17.48
CA PRO A 133 -10.89 -17.57 -17.35
C PRO A 133 -11.29 -18.46 -16.16
N GLU A 134 -10.42 -19.38 -15.75
CA GLU A 134 -10.63 -20.28 -14.61
C GLU A 134 -10.81 -19.56 -13.27
N LEU A 135 -10.39 -18.30 -13.16
CA LEU A 135 -10.56 -17.50 -11.95
C LEU A 135 -11.96 -16.90 -11.83
N GLY A 136 -12.74 -16.88 -12.91
CA GLY A 136 -14.08 -16.29 -12.93
C GLY A 136 -14.11 -14.86 -12.39
N GLU A 137 -15.22 -14.51 -11.73
CA GLU A 137 -15.48 -13.19 -11.14
C GLU A 137 -14.77 -12.98 -9.78
N GLU A 138 -14.17 -14.01 -9.20
CA GLU A 138 -13.54 -13.95 -7.86
C GLU A 138 -12.38 -12.95 -7.77
N VAL A 139 -11.81 -12.58 -8.92
CA VAL A 139 -10.73 -11.59 -9.04
C VAL A 139 -11.22 -10.20 -9.43
N ASP A 140 -12.53 -10.00 -9.59
CA ASP A 140 -13.07 -8.69 -9.92
C ASP A 140 -13.01 -7.75 -8.70
N ALA A 141 -12.84 -6.45 -8.96
CA ALA A 141 -12.62 -5.47 -7.89
C ALA A 141 -13.81 -5.40 -6.91
N GLU A 142 -15.02 -5.52 -7.44
CA GLU A 142 -16.29 -5.50 -6.72
C GLU A 142 -16.37 -6.64 -5.69
N VAL A 143 -15.94 -7.84 -6.06
CA VAL A 143 -15.94 -9.00 -5.15
C VAL A 143 -15.01 -8.74 -3.98
N PHE A 144 -13.81 -8.20 -4.24
CA PHE A 144 -12.88 -7.85 -3.17
C PHE A 144 -13.47 -6.80 -2.22
N ILE A 145 -14.05 -5.73 -2.78
CA ILE A 145 -14.63 -4.63 -1.99
C ILE A 145 -15.78 -5.14 -1.12
N GLN A 146 -16.70 -5.91 -1.68
CA GLN A 146 -17.87 -6.41 -0.95
C GLN A 146 -17.51 -7.41 0.15
N ARG A 147 -16.54 -8.29 -0.09
CA ARG A 147 -16.22 -9.38 0.85
C ARG A 147 -15.24 -8.93 1.94
N TYR A 148 -14.19 -8.18 1.57
CA TYR A 148 -13.04 -7.97 2.43
C TYR A 148 -12.85 -6.51 2.89
N GLU A 149 -13.28 -5.50 2.12
CA GLU A 149 -13.08 -4.09 2.51
C GLU A 149 -13.95 -3.74 3.72
N TYR A 150 -13.35 -3.12 4.74
CA TYR A 150 -14.09 -2.54 5.87
C TYR A 150 -13.86 -1.03 6.01
N GLY A 151 -12.97 -0.45 5.20
CA GLY A 151 -12.69 0.97 5.21
C GLY A 151 -11.65 1.37 4.18
N LYS A 152 -11.36 2.67 4.13
CA LYS A 152 -10.39 3.26 3.19
C LYS A 152 -9.44 4.21 3.90
N LEU A 153 -8.23 4.31 3.38
CA LEU A 153 -7.18 5.20 3.88
C LEU A 153 -6.63 6.09 2.76
N GLY A 154 -6.42 7.37 3.07
CA GLY A 154 -5.73 8.31 2.21
C GLY A 154 -4.25 8.44 2.58
N CYS A 155 -3.42 8.81 1.61
CA CYS A 155 -2.12 9.41 1.92
C CYS A 155 -2.34 10.75 2.65
N PHE A 156 -1.27 11.31 3.23
CA PHE A 156 -1.33 12.60 3.89
C PHE A 156 -1.97 13.67 2.98
N ASN A 157 -3.03 14.31 3.48
CA ASN A 157 -3.81 15.35 2.81
C ASN A 157 -4.42 14.98 1.44
N CYS A 158 -4.49 13.69 1.10
CA CYS A 158 -5.03 13.25 -0.17
C CYS A 158 -6.55 13.01 -0.07
N PRO A 159 -7.39 13.69 -0.87
CA PRO A 159 -8.84 13.51 -0.80
C PRO A 159 -9.33 12.24 -1.49
N VAL A 160 -8.47 11.43 -2.12
CA VAL A 160 -8.90 10.28 -2.94
C VAL A 160 -9.23 9.05 -2.11
N PHE A 161 -8.49 8.79 -1.02
CA PHE A 161 -8.66 7.60 -0.18
C PHE A 161 -8.63 6.27 -0.96
N CYS A 162 -7.63 6.08 -1.83
CA CYS A 162 -7.56 4.92 -2.71
C CYS A 162 -7.15 3.60 -2.02
N LYS A 163 -6.60 3.63 -0.79
CA LYS A 163 -6.07 2.43 -0.14
C LYS A 163 -7.20 1.68 0.55
N HIS A 164 -7.44 0.46 0.12
CA HIS A 164 -8.40 -0.45 0.76
C HIS A 164 -7.85 -0.94 2.10
N LEU A 165 -8.63 -0.81 3.18
CA LEU A 165 -8.42 -1.52 4.45
C LEU A 165 -9.28 -2.78 4.42
N TRP A 166 -8.66 -3.94 4.60
CA TRP A 166 -9.32 -5.21 4.36
C TRP A 166 -9.04 -6.25 5.44
N ARG A 167 -9.99 -7.16 5.62
CA ARG A 167 -9.93 -8.29 6.56
C ARG A 167 -10.51 -9.54 5.91
N ILE A 168 -9.84 -10.67 6.09
CA ILE A 168 -10.39 -11.99 5.77
C ILE A 168 -11.22 -12.47 6.96
N LYS A 169 -12.51 -12.74 6.73
CA LYS A 169 -13.47 -13.10 7.79
C LYS A 169 -13.46 -14.59 8.10
N ASP A 170 -13.33 -15.43 7.08
CA ASP A 170 -13.54 -16.88 7.18
C ASP A 170 -12.41 -17.68 6.51
N GLY A 171 -12.34 -18.97 6.82
CA GLY A 171 -11.37 -19.91 6.22
C GLY A 171 -9.99 -19.92 6.91
N PRO A 172 -8.97 -20.54 6.29
CA PRO A 172 -7.66 -20.77 6.91
C PRO A 172 -6.86 -19.49 7.20
N TYR A 173 -7.25 -18.38 6.57
CA TYR A 173 -6.64 -17.07 6.76
C TYR A 173 -7.55 -16.09 7.51
N ALA A 174 -8.60 -16.59 8.18
CA ALA A 174 -9.50 -15.77 8.99
C ALA A 174 -8.72 -14.93 10.02
N GLY A 175 -9.07 -13.65 10.13
CA GLY A 175 -8.40 -12.69 10.99
C GLY A 175 -7.18 -12.02 10.36
N LEU A 176 -6.74 -12.44 9.16
CA LEU A 176 -5.70 -11.70 8.42
C LEU A 176 -6.25 -10.36 7.95
N GLU A 177 -5.48 -9.31 8.23
CA GLU A 177 -5.81 -7.94 7.88
C GLU A 177 -4.65 -7.27 7.13
N GLY A 178 -5.00 -6.28 6.32
CA GLY A 178 -4.00 -5.48 5.63
C GLY A 178 -4.58 -4.18 5.08
N ALA A 179 -3.69 -3.43 4.44
CA ALA A 179 -4.02 -2.16 3.81
C ALA A 179 -3.32 -2.06 2.46
N GLY A 180 -3.95 -1.35 1.52
CA GLY A 180 -3.36 -1.04 0.21
C GLY A 180 -3.19 -2.27 -0.68
N LEU A 181 -4.23 -3.11 -0.80
CA LEU A 181 -4.26 -4.05 -1.91
C LEU A 181 -4.34 -3.24 -3.21
N GLU A 182 -3.26 -3.25 -3.97
CA GLU A 182 -3.14 -2.54 -5.24
C GLU A 182 -3.28 -3.52 -6.42
N TYR A 183 -3.67 -3.02 -7.59
CA TYR A 183 -3.76 -3.80 -8.83
C TYR A 183 -2.54 -4.66 -9.12
N SER A 184 -1.32 -4.17 -8.83
CA SER A 184 -0.08 -4.90 -9.12
C SER A 184 0.24 -6.01 -8.11
N LEU A 185 -0.52 -6.12 -7.02
CA LEU A 185 -0.34 -7.15 -5.99
C LEU A 185 -1.25 -8.36 -6.22
N LYS A 186 -1.60 -8.66 -7.48
CA LYS A 186 -2.37 -9.87 -7.83
C LYS A 186 -1.59 -11.10 -7.36
N VAL A 187 -2.01 -11.67 -6.25
CA VAL A 187 -1.59 -13.02 -5.87
C VAL A 187 -2.64 -13.94 -6.42
N LEU A 188 -2.35 -14.45 -7.62
CA LEU A 188 -3.05 -15.59 -8.16
C LEU A 188 -2.77 -16.76 -7.22
N LYS A 189 -3.84 -17.50 -6.91
CA LYS A 189 -3.84 -18.71 -6.08
C LYS A 189 -2.53 -19.47 -6.29
N ALA A 190 -1.68 -19.52 -5.26
CA ALA A 190 -0.57 -20.45 -5.24
C ALA A 190 -1.20 -21.81 -4.92
N ASP A 191 -1.73 -22.45 -5.96
CA ASP A 191 -2.10 -23.86 -5.85
C ASP A 191 -0.82 -24.61 -5.47
N GLY A 192 -0.93 -25.41 -4.41
CA GLY A 192 0.09 -26.38 -4.02
C GLY A 192 0.24 -27.49 -5.04
#